data_AF-A0A7S2ESY3-F1
#
_entry.id   AF-A0A7S2ESY3-F1
#
_cell.length_a   1.000
_cell.length_b   1.000
_cell.length_c   1.000
_cell.angle_alpha   90.00
_cell.angle_beta   90.00
_cell.angle_gamma   90.00
#
_symmetry.space_group_name_H-M   'P 1'
#
loop_
_entity.id
_entity.type
_entity.pdbx_description
1 polymer ?
#
loop_
_entity_poly.entity_id
_entity_poly.type
_entity_poly.pdbx_seq_one_letter_code
_entity_poly.pdbx_strand_id
1 'polypeptide(L)'
;HHTNLLTTPISSLTDAEDAALATNVRHTISLHQNNNNNHTQVRFLTDIECLQSIRNALGESTPLLTYFTNETQGMYKADICRGAALYETGGLYFDVDIEARMSLWNVISVHTEFVVPKVHVDHKQPDSFFQAFIGVVPQSRIIKRYLELFVEYYEGRAQVTGPLGVVLLREAFDDVVLKSSQKAEWQSKVQIWQEVRYNSKLFPNVKSPNRGKRRACQFVVVVPSKKKPYEVPFYSRVKGSRMCGGRDTDKKK
;
A
#
# COMPACT_ATOMS: atom_id res chain seq x y z
N HIS A 1 0.56 15.06 -9.08
CA HIS A 1 1.52 15.85 -8.25
C HIS A 1 2.76 16.09 -9.10
N HIS A 2 3.18 17.35 -9.23
CA HIS A 2 4.36 17.70 -10.04
C HIS A 2 5.66 17.68 -9.24
N THR A 3 5.59 17.45 -7.93
CA THR A 3 6.72 17.55 -7.02
C THR A 3 7.32 16.18 -6.73
N ASN A 4 8.64 16.04 -6.94
CA ASN A 4 9.37 14.84 -6.54
C ASN A 4 9.66 14.89 -5.03
N LEU A 5 8.91 14.11 -4.24
CA LEU A 5 9.04 14.07 -2.77
C LEU A 5 10.37 13.47 -2.29
N LEU A 6 11.11 12.76 -3.14
CA LEU A 6 12.42 12.20 -2.80
C LEU A 6 13.52 13.26 -2.90
N THR A 7 13.59 13.93 -4.05
CA THR A 7 14.75 14.76 -4.42
C THR A 7 14.57 16.24 -4.13
N THR A 8 13.33 16.76 -4.13
CA THR A 8 13.09 18.18 -3.85
C THR A 8 13.41 18.51 -2.39
N PRO A 9 14.30 19.48 -2.09
CA PRO A 9 14.59 19.89 -0.72
C PRO A 9 13.32 20.34 0.02
N ILE A 10 13.14 19.94 1.30
CA ILE A 10 11.95 20.34 2.08
C ILE A 10 11.79 21.86 2.14
N SER A 11 12.89 22.60 2.26
CA SER A 11 12.89 24.07 2.28
C SER A 11 12.37 24.71 0.98
N SER A 12 12.35 23.96 -0.12
CA SER A 12 11.85 24.42 -1.43
C SER A 12 10.39 24.03 -1.67
N LEU A 13 9.77 23.27 -0.75
CA LEU A 13 8.37 22.89 -0.83
C LEU A 13 7.50 24.00 -0.25
N THR A 14 6.73 24.67 -1.11
CA THR A 14 5.82 25.75 -0.71
C THR A 14 4.50 25.21 -0.15
N ASP A 15 4.16 23.97 -0.47
CA ASP A 15 3.01 23.29 0.09
C ASP A 15 3.34 22.56 1.39
N ALA A 16 2.59 22.85 2.44
CA ALA A 16 2.75 22.21 3.75
C ALA A 16 2.44 20.71 3.71
N GLU A 17 1.51 20.27 2.85
CA GLU A 17 1.22 18.85 2.66
C GLU A 17 2.39 18.14 1.95
N ASP A 18 2.87 18.64 0.81
CA ASP A 18 4.07 18.09 0.14
C ASP A 18 5.27 18.04 1.11
N ALA A 19 5.49 19.07 1.94
CA ALA A 19 6.56 19.07 2.94
C ALA A 19 6.40 17.97 4.01
N ALA A 20 5.17 17.74 4.49
CA ALA A 20 4.87 16.67 5.42
C ALA A 20 5.07 15.29 4.79
N LEU A 21 4.61 15.08 3.56
CA LEU A 21 4.78 13.84 2.81
C LEU A 21 6.25 13.57 2.50
N ALA A 22 7.03 14.57 2.06
CA ALA A 22 8.46 14.42 1.80
C ALA A 22 9.24 14.05 3.08
N THR A 23 8.89 14.67 4.22
CA THR A 23 9.45 14.31 5.53
C THR A 23 9.14 12.86 5.88
N ASN A 24 7.90 12.43 5.68
CA ASN A 24 7.44 11.07 5.94
C ASN A 24 8.14 10.02 5.07
N VAL A 25 8.26 10.29 3.77
CA VAL A 25 8.95 9.41 2.81
C VAL A 25 10.40 9.23 3.23
N ARG A 26 11.13 10.31 3.53
CA ARG A 26 12.53 10.23 3.99
C ARG A 26 12.67 9.48 5.30
N HIS A 27 11.76 9.71 6.26
CA HIS A 27 11.74 8.97 7.51
C HIS A 27 11.55 7.47 7.27
N THR A 28 10.55 7.09 6.46
CA THR A 28 10.26 5.70 6.11
C THR A 28 11.46 5.03 5.44
N ILE A 29 12.14 5.71 4.51
CA ILE A 29 13.35 5.20 3.86
C ILE A 29 14.45 4.95 4.89
N SER A 30 14.72 5.92 5.78
CA SER A 30 15.76 5.79 6.81
C SER A 30 15.54 4.60 7.74
N LEU A 31 14.28 4.32 8.11
CA LEU A 31 13.92 3.17 8.94
C LEU A 31 14.28 1.83 8.28
N HIS A 32 14.17 1.74 6.95
CA HIS A 32 14.41 0.48 6.23
C HIS A 32 15.88 0.31 5.81
N GLN A 33 16.64 1.40 5.69
CA GLN A 33 18.07 1.37 5.36
C GLN A 33 18.97 1.06 6.58
N ASN A 34 18.61 1.54 7.77
CA ASN A 34 19.48 1.47 8.97
C ASN A 34 19.68 0.05 9.57
N ASN A 35 19.07 -1.00 9.02
CA ASN A 35 19.16 -2.37 9.52
C ASN A 35 20.29 -3.21 8.87
N ASN A 36 21.46 -2.61 8.58
CA ASN A 36 22.59 -3.24 7.87
C ASN A 36 22.31 -3.67 6.41
N ASN A 37 21.14 -3.34 5.85
CA ASN A 37 20.80 -3.54 4.45
C ASN A 37 20.95 -2.23 3.67
N ASN A 38 22.21 -1.84 3.40
CA ASN A 38 22.58 -0.70 2.55
C ASN A 38 22.11 -0.83 1.08
N HIS A 39 21.33 -1.86 0.74
CA HIS A 39 20.86 -2.17 -0.60
C HIS A 39 19.35 -1.91 -0.80
N THR A 40 18.65 -1.27 0.15
CA THR A 40 17.22 -0.97 -0.03
C THR A 40 17.05 0.09 -1.13
N GLN A 41 16.64 -0.35 -2.33
CA GLN A 41 16.32 0.53 -3.45
C GLN A 41 14.91 1.10 -3.30
N VAL A 42 14.78 2.40 -3.53
CA VAL A 42 13.49 3.11 -3.50
C VAL A 42 13.13 3.53 -4.92
N ARG A 43 11.88 3.26 -5.33
CA ARG A 43 11.39 3.57 -6.68
C ARG A 43 10.16 4.46 -6.60
N PHE A 44 10.20 5.61 -7.26
CA PHE A 44 9.04 6.45 -7.54
C PHE A 44 8.86 6.45 -9.05
N LEU A 45 7.87 5.70 -9.53
CA LEU A 45 7.73 5.47 -10.96
C LEU A 45 6.94 6.59 -11.64
N THR A 46 7.45 7.00 -12.78
CA THR A 46 6.74 7.77 -13.81
C THR A 46 5.86 6.86 -14.65
N ASP A 47 4.94 7.43 -15.44
CA ASP A 47 4.10 6.66 -16.37
C ASP A 47 4.93 5.80 -17.35
N ILE A 48 6.09 6.30 -17.80
CA ILE A 48 6.99 5.57 -18.70
C ILE A 48 7.56 4.33 -18.00
N GLU A 49 7.99 4.47 -16.74
CA GLU A 49 8.52 3.35 -15.96
C GLU A 49 7.42 2.37 -15.53
N CYS A 50 6.19 2.87 -15.31
CA CYS A 50 5.01 2.03 -15.09
C CYS A 50 4.71 1.16 -16.33
N LEU A 51 4.72 1.75 -17.54
CA LEU A 51 4.57 0.99 -18.79
C LEU A 51 5.64 -0.09 -18.94
N GLN A 52 6.90 0.21 -18.59
CA GLN A 52 7.95 -0.80 -18.61
C GLN A 52 7.69 -1.93 -17.60
N SER A 53 7.24 -1.59 -16.39
CA SER A 53 6.88 -2.58 -15.38
C SER A 53 5.72 -3.46 -15.86
N ILE A 54 4.75 -2.90 -16.58
CA ILE A 54 3.62 -3.66 -17.16
C ILE A 54 4.12 -4.65 -18.24
N ARG A 55 5.02 -4.22 -19.13
CA ARG A 55 5.66 -5.12 -20.11
C ARG A 55 6.40 -6.27 -19.43
N ASN A 56 7.18 -5.94 -18.40
CA ASN A 56 7.95 -6.95 -17.65
C ASN A 56 7.01 -7.93 -16.92
N ALA A 57 5.82 -7.48 -16.52
CA ALA A 57 4.85 -8.30 -15.80
C ALA A 57 4.00 -9.21 -16.70
N LEU A 58 3.44 -8.67 -17.79
CA LEU A 58 2.45 -9.35 -18.62
C LEU A 58 2.88 -9.55 -20.09
N GLY A 59 4.07 -9.08 -20.48
CA GLY A 59 4.60 -9.15 -21.84
C GLY A 59 4.32 -7.91 -22.69
N GLU A 60 5.09 -7.74 -23.78
CA GLU A 60 5.02 -6.59 -24.69
C GLU A 60 3.67 -6.44 -25.41
N SER A 61 2.96 -7.55 -25.62
CA SER A 61 1.70 -7.58 -26.36
C SER A 61 0.46 -7.47 -25.46
N THR A 62 0.62 -7.19 -24.16
CA THR A 62 -0.52 -7.11 -23.24
C THR A 62 -1.41 -5.90 -23.57
N PRO A 63 -2.75 -6.06 -23.62
CA PRO A 63 -3.66 -4.93 -23.85
C PRO A 63 -3.63 -3.91 -22.70
N LEU A 64 -3.13 -4.30 -21.53
CA LEU A 64 -3.02 -3.42 -20.36
C LEU A 64 -2.15 -2.17 -20.61
N LEU A 65 -1.20 -2.23 -21.56
CA LEU A 65 -0.40 -1.05 -21.95
C LEU A 65 -1.29 0.04 -22.57
N THR A 66 -2.20 -0.35 -23.45
CA THR A 66 -3.16 0.57 -24.07
C THR A 66 -4.13 1.11 -23.03
N TYR A 67 -4.65 0.24 -22.15
CA TYR A 67 -5.56 0.66 -21.09
C TYR A 67 -4.90 1.63 -20.11
N PHE A 68 -3.66 1.36 -19.67
CA PHE A 68 -2.92 2.25 -18.79
C PHE A 68 -2.65 3.63 -19.43
N THR A 69 -2.32 3.63 -20.73
CA THR A 69 -2.07 4.88 -21.48
C THR A 69 -3.32 5.74 -21.58
N ASN A 70 -4.47 5.11 -21.81
CA ASN A 70 -5.76 5.79 -22.04
C ASN A 70 -6.55 6.05 -20.75
N GLU A 71 -6.16 5.46 -19.61
CA GLU A 71 -6.83 5.69 -18.34
C GLU A 71 -6.68 7.15 -17.89
N THR A 72 -7.80 7.76 -17.51
CA THR A 72 -7.86 9.16 -17.07
C THR A 72 -7.95 9.30 -15.56
N GLN A 73 -8.38 8.24 -14.87
CA GLN A 73 -8.47 8.16 -13.42
C GLN A 73 -7.10 7.84 -12.83
N GLY A 74 -6.44 8.87 -12.29
CA GLY A 74 -5.08 8.73 -11.73
C GLY A 74 -4.96 7.66 -10.65
N MET A 75 -6.00 7.41 -9.86
CA MET A 75 -5.99 6.34 -8.85
C MET A 75 -5.96 4.94 -9.48
N TYR A 76 -6.63 4.73 -10.62
CA TYR A 76 -6.60 3.44 -11.32
C TYR A 76 -5.26 3.21 -12.01
N LYS A 77 -4.66 4.25 -12.60
CA LYS A 77 -3.27 4.19 -13.08
C LYS A 77 -2.31 3.81 -11.95
N ALA A 78 -2.43 4.46 -10.80
CA ALA A 78 -1.59 4.16 -9.65
C ALA A 78 -1.75 2.71 -9.17
N ASP A 79 -2.98 2.19 -9.16
CA ASP A 79 -3.27 0.80 -8.79
C ASP A 79 -2.65 -0.22 -9.76
N ILE A 80 -2.72 0.03 -11.08
CA ILE A 80 -2.07 -0.80 -12.11
C ILE A 80 -0.54 -0.73 -11.97
N CYS A 81 0.02 0.48 -11.86
CA CYS A 81 1.46 0.68 -11.77
C CYS A 81 2.05 0.03 -10.50
N ARG A 82 1.35 0.16 -9.36
CA ARG A 82 1.71 -0.53 -8.10
C ARG A 82 1.77 -2.04 -8.32
N GLY A 83 0.74 -2.63 -8.92
CA GLY A 83 0.71 -4.06 -9.21
C GLY A 83 1.87 -4.48 -10.09
N ALA A 84 2.12 -3.75 -11.18
CA ALA A 84 3.19 -4.07 -12.13
C ALA A 84 4.59 -3.99 -11.48
N ALA A 85 4.87 -2.94 -10.72
CA ALA A 85 6.14 -2.76 -10.02
C ALA A 85 6.39 -3.84 -8.96
N LEU A 86 5.35 -4.20 -8.20
CA LEU A 86 5.40 -5.26 -7.19
C LEU A 86 5.58 -6.64 -7.83
N TYR A 87 4.95 -6.92 -8.97
CA TYR A 87 5.17 -8.17 -9.68
C TYR A 87 6.62 -8.27 -10.20
N GLU A 88 7.13 -7.18 -10.79
CA GLU A 88 8.47 -7.12 -11.36
C GLU A 88 9.56 -7.36 -10.30
N THR A 89 9.49 -6.64 -9.18
CA THR A 89 10.62 -6.57 -8.22
C THR A 89 10.32 -7.15 -6.84
N GLY A 90 9.06 -7.44 -6.53
CA GLY A 90 8.64 -7.71 -5.16
C GLY A 90 8.84 -6.48 -4.27
N GLY A 91 9.09 -6.73 -2.97
CA GLY A 91 9.40 -5.70 -2.00
C GLY A 91 8.17 -5.15 -1.30
N LEU A 92 8.27 -3.89 -0.85
CA LEU A 92 7.24 -3.21 -0.06
C LEU A 92 6.74 -1.97 -0.81
N TYR A 93 5.43 -1.87 -0.95
CA TYR A 93 4.75 -0.67 -1.40
C TYR A 93 4.18 0.11 -0.21
N PHE A 94 4.32 1.43 -0.27
CA PHE A 94 3.68 2.38 0.63
C PHE A 94 3.04 3.51 -0.16
N ASP A 95 1.78 3.82 0.12
CA ASP A 95 1.26 5.15 -0.16
C ASP A 95 2.14 6.16 0.61
N VAL A 96 2.43 7.30 -0.01
CA VAL A 96 3.31 8.33 0.56
C VAL A 96 2.79 8.92 1.88
N ASP A 97 1.52 8.69 2.19
CA ASP A 97 0.87 9.14 3.41
C ASP A 97 0.82 8.09 4.53
N ILE A 98 1.45 6.91 4.40
CA ILE A 98 1.62 5.97 5.54
C ILE A 98 2.82 6.36 6.38
N GLU A 99 2.66 6.50 7.71
CA GLU A 99 3.76 6.85 8.64
C GLU A 99 4.32 5.58 9.30
N ALA A 100 5.43 5.07 8.76
CA ALA A 100 6.16 3.95 9.34
C ALA A 100 6.76 4.31 10.70
N ARG A 101 6.71 3.38 11.66
CA ARG A 101 7.28 3.54 13.02
C ARG A 101 8.52 2.69 13.27
N MET A 102 8.76 1.73 12.41
CA MET A 102 9.89 0.81 12.46
C MET A 102 10.15 0.28 11.05
N SER A 103 11.26 -0.45 10.85
CA SER A 103 11.45 -1.25 9.66
C SER A 103 10.43 -2.38 9.63
N LEU A 104 9.67 -2.52 8.54
CA LEU A 104 8.67 -3.57 8.43
C LEU A 104 9.30 -4.96 8.26
N TRP A 105 10.58 -5.02 7.87
CA TRP A 105 11.37 -6.26 7.88
C TRP A 105 11.51 -6.88 9.28
N ASN A 106 11.31 -6.10 10.35
CA ASN A 106 11.36 -6.61 11.72
C ASN A 106 10.11 -7.39 12.12
N VAL A 107 8.99 -7.22 11.40
CA VAL A 107 7.68 -7.80 11.76
C VAL A 107 7.11 -8.71 10.67
N ILE A 108 7.59 -8.59 9.43
CA ILE A 108 7.25 -9.52 8.35
C ILE A 108 8.04 -10.82 8.55
N SER A 109 7.35 -11.95 8.50
CA SER A 109 8.01 -13.27 8.59
C SER A 109 8.85 -13.52 7.34
N VAL A 110 10.01 -14.17 7.50
CA VAL A 110 10.92 -14.52 6.39
C VAL A 110 10.30 -15.49 5.38
N HIS A 111 9.22 -16.19 5.74
CA HIS A 111 8.48 -17.08 4.86
C HIS A 111 7.26 -16.42 4.20
N THR A 112 7.02 -15.14 4.50
CA THR A 112 5.89 -14.39 3.92
C THR A 112 6.16 -14.10 2.44
N GLU A 113 5.27 -14.58 1.57
CA GLU A 113 5.23 -14.26 0.15
C GLU A 113 4.25 -13.12 -0.17
N PHE A 114 3.27 -12.88 0.71
CA PHE A 114 2.29 -11.81 0.57
C PHE A 114 1.83 -11.27 1.93
N VAL A 115 1.89 -9.95 2.10
CA VAL A 115 1.37 -9.26 3.28
C VAL A 115 0.52 -8.07 2.88
N VAL A 116 -0.65 -7.96 3.50
CA VAL A 116 -1.56 -6.83 3.32
C VAL A 116 -2.39 -6.62 4.59
N PRO A 117 -2.69 -5.37 4.97
CA PRO A 117 -3.64 -5.11 6.04
C PRO A 117 -5.07 -5.17 5.52
N LYS A 118 -6.00 -5.61 6.35
CA LYS A 118 -7.43 -5.35 6.15
C LYS A 118 -7.79 -3.95 6.61
N VAL A 119 -8.78 -3.34 5.96
CA VAL A 119 -9.41 -2.10 6.45
C VAL A 119 -10.10 -2.34 7.79
N HIS A 120 -10.34 -1.28 8.55
CA HIS A 120 -11.09 -1.37 9.80
C HIS A 120 -12.46 -2.04 9.62
N VAL A 121 -12.91 -2.80 10.62
CA VAL A 121 -14.20 -3.52 10.61
C VAL A 121 -15.45 -2.64 10.51
N ASP A 122 -15.34 -1.32 10.74
CA ASP A 122 -16.46 -0.37 10.52
C ASP A 122 -16.24 0.48 9.27
N HIS A 123 -15.48 -0.04 8.32
CA HIS A 123 -15.45 0.43 6.94
C HIS A 123 -16.69 -0.07 6.19
N LYS A 124 -17.12 0.64 5.13
CA LYS A 124 -18.31 0.28 4.34
C LYS A 124 -18.19 -1.09 3.64
N GLN A 125 -16.96 -1.53 3.43
CA GLN A 125 -16.62 -2.85 2.91
C GLN A 125 -15.74 -3.52 3.96
N PRO A 126 -16.33 -4.18 4.98
CA PRO A 126 -15.55 -4.97 5.92
C PRO A 126 -14.86 -6.10 5.14
N ASP A 127 -13.67 -6.52 5.59
CA ASP A 127 -12.80 -7.50 4.92
C ASP A 127 -12.08 -7.07 3.63
N SER A 128 -12.31 -5.85 3.13
CA SER A 128 -11.49 -5.30 2.05
C SER A 128 -10.03 -5.06 2.50
N PHE A 129 -9.12 -5.03 1.54
CA PHE A 129 -7.71 -4.74 1.82
C PHE A 129 -7.41 -3.25 1.85
N PHE A 130 -6.55 -2.86 2.78
CA PHE A 130 -5.94 -1.54 2.85
C PHE A 130 -4.70 -1.52 1.96
N GLN A 131 -4.92 -1.41 0.64
CA GLN A 131 -3.87 -1.50 -0.39
C GLN A 131 -2.84 -0.36 -0.39
N ALA A 132 -2.97 0.58 0.54
CA ALA A 132 -1.97 1.61 0.79
C ALA A 132 -0.65 1.02 1.32
N PHE A 133 -0.67 -0.21 1.86
CA PHE A 133 0.53 -1.00 2.12
C PHE A 133 0.38 -2.40 1.54
N ILE A 134 1.39 -2.87 0.80
CA ILE A 134 1.47 -4.24 0.29
C ILE A 134 2.92 -4.67 0.36
N GLY A 135 3.20 -5.88 0.85
CA GLY A 135 4.51 -6.51 0.70
C GLY A 135 4.39 -7.83 -0.03
N VAL A 136 5.26 -8.08 -1.01
CA VAL A 136 5.24 -9.32 -1.80
C VAL A 136 6.62 -9.77 -2.24
N VAL A 137 6.76 -11.06 -2.52
CA VAL A 137 7.90 -11.59 -3.29
C VAL A 137 7.76 -11.26 -4.79
N PRO A 138 8.86 -11.16 -5.55
CA PRO A 138 8.80 -10.98 -6.99
C PRO A 138 8.02 -12.12 -7.66
N GLN A 139 7.36 -11.81 -8.78
CA GLN A 139 6.53 -12.72 -9.56
C GLN A 139 5.39 -13.38 -8.77
N SER A 140 4.88 -12.69 -7.74
CA SER A 140 3.77 -13.18 -6.91
C SER A 140 2.56 -13.56 -7.75
N ARG A 141 2.04 -14.78 -7.53
CA ARG A 141 0.84 -15.30 -8.19
C ARG A 141 -0.39 -14.43 -7.93
N ILE A 142 -0.51 -13.86 -6.73
CA ILE A 142 -1.60 -12.96 -6.34
C ILE A 142 -1.52 -11.67 -7.17
N ILE A 143 -0.33 -11.06 -7.27
CA ILE A 143 -0.16 -9.82 -8.03
C ILE A 143 -0.31 -10.04 -9.54
N LYS A 144 0.11 -11.20 -10.06
CA LYS A 144 -0.16 -11.56 -11.46
C LYS A 144 -1.66 -11.59 -11.75
N ARG A 145 -2.41 -12.33 -10.92
CA ARG A 145 -3.87 -12.42 -11.06
C ARG A 145 -4.54 -11.06 -10.93
N TYR A 146 -4.06 -10.21 -10.03
CA TYR A 146 -4.52 -8.84 -9.87
C TYR A 146 -4.38 -8.00 -11.16
N LEU A 147 -3.26 -8.12 -11.88
CA LEU A 147 -3.06 -7.43 -13.16
C LEU A 147 -3.91 -8.04 -14.29
N GLU A 148 -4.09 -9.36 -14.31
CA GLU A 148 -5.00 -10.05 -15.25
C GLU A 148 -6.46 -9.62 -15.05
N LEU A 149 -6.89 -9.41 -13.81
CA LEU A 149 -8.24 -8.91 -13.50
C LEU A 149 -8.46 -7.48 -13.99
N PHE A 150 -7.43 -6.63 -14.00
CA PHE A 150 -7.54 -5.31 -14.65
C PHE A 150 -7.78 -5.45 -16.15
N VAL A 151 -7.10 -6.39 -16.81
CA VAL A 151 -7.32 -6.68 -18.24
C VAL A 151 -8.77 -7.11 -18.46
N GLU A 152 -9.30 -8.04 -17.65
CA GLU A 152 -10.70 -8.46 -17.71
C GLU A 152 -11.70 -7.31 -17.49
N TYR A 153 -11.40 -6.40 -16.56
CA TYR A 153 -12.23 -5.21 -16.30
C TYR A 153 -12.27 -4.27 -17.51
N TYR A 154 -11.13 -3.90 -18.09
CA TYR A 154 -11.09 -2.99 -19.24
C TYR A 154 -11.62 -3.61 -20.54
N GLU A 155 -11.57 -4.93 -20.66
CA GLU A 155 -12.23 -5.66 -21.75
C GLU A 155 -13.75 -5.82 -21.55
N GLY A 156 -14.29 -5.33 -20.43
CA GLY A 156 -15.71 -5.41 -20.11
C GLY A 156 -16.20 -6.80 -19.68
N ARG A 157 -15.27 -7.73 -19.39
CA ARG A 157 -15.59 -9.09 -18.92
C ARG A 157 -15.88 -9.14 -17.42
N ALA A 158 -15.43 -8.15 -16.66
CA ALA A 158 -15.71 -8.01 -15.24
C ALA A 158 -16.39 -6.67 -14.94
N GLN A 159 -17.36 -6.68 -14.02
CA GLN A 159 -18.04 -5.48 -13.53
C GLN A 159 -17.71 -5.31 -12.05
N VAL A 160 -17.10 -4.17 -11.70
CA VAL A 160 -16.62 -3.91 -10.35
C VAL A 160 -17.39 -2.76 -9.74
N THR A 161 -17.97 -2.99 -8.56
CA THR A 161 -18.60 -1.94 -7.76
C THR A 161 -17.71 -1.57 -6.57
N GLY A 162 -17.28 -0.31 -6.50
CA GLY A 162 -16.43 0.21 -5.42
C GLY A 162 -15.03 0.60 -5.90
N PRO A 163 -14.07 0.79 -4.98
CA PRO A 163 -12.71 1.15 -5.34
C PRO A 163 -12.03 0.02 -6.12
N LEU A 164 -11.81 0.24 -7.41
CA LEU A 164 -11.42 -0.80 -8.37
C LEU A 164 -10.23 -1.65 -7.89
N GLY A 165 -9.07 -1.06 -7.61
CA GLY A 165 -7.88 -1.81 -7.18
C GLY A 165 -8.09 -2.59 -5.88
N VAL A 166 -8.84 -2.05 -4.93
CA VAL A 166 -9.15 -2.75 -3.66
C VAL A 166 -9.95 -4.02 -3.91
N VAL A 167 -10.98 -3.92 -4.76
CA VAL A 167 -11.84 -5.06 -5.08
C VAL A 167 -11.06 -6.11 -5.87
N LEU A 168 -10.35 -5.70 -6.92
CA LEU A 168 -9.57 -6.62 -7.74
C LEU A 168 -8.43 -7.30 -6.98
N LEU A 169 -7.76 -6.59 -6.06
CA LEU A 169 -6.71 -7.20 -5.22
C LEU A 169 -7.31 -8.26 -4.29
N ARG A 170 -8.49 -7.99 -3.74
CA ARG A 170 -9.19 -8.96 -2.90
C ARG A 170 -9.61 -10.19 -3.70
N GLU A 171 -10.16 -9.98 -4.89
CA GLU A 171 -10.56 -11.07 -5.79
C GLU A 171 -9.36 -11.92 -6.21
N ALA A 172 -8.24 -11.29 -6.58
CA ALA A 172 -7.00 -11.99 -6.90
C ALA A 172 -6.47 -12.85 -5.75
N PHE A 173 -6.55 -12.31 -4.53
CA PHE A 173 -6.20 -13.07 -3.33
C PHE A 173 -7.13 -14.27 -3.14
N ASP A 174 -8.44 -14.08 -3.25
CA ASP A 174 -9.41 -15.16 -3.07
C ASP A 174 -9.23 -16.26 -4.15
N ASP A 175 -8.97 -15.88 -5.39
CA ASP A 175 -8.68 -16.79 -6.50
C ASP A 175 -7.42 -17.64 -6.26
N VAL A 176 -6.34 -17.02 -5.81
CA VAL A 176 -5.04 -17.69 -5.67
C VAL A 176 -4.90 -18.44 -4.35
N VAL A 177 -5.46 -17.90 -3.27
CA VAL A 177 -5.25 -18.40 -1.91
C VAL A 177 -6.45 -19.22 -1.43
N LEU A 178 -7.66 -18.70 -1.55
CA LEU A 178 -8.84 -19.34 -0.97
C LEU A 178 -9.43 -20.44 -1.84
N LYS A 179 -9.38 -20.30 -3.16
CA LYS A 179 -9.84 -21.32 -4.12
C LYS A 179 -8.76 -22.35 -4.46
N SER A 180 -7.53 -22.19 -3.97
CA SER A 180 -6.45 -23.15 -4.19
C SER A 180 -6.65 -24.44 -3.39
N SER A 181 -6.37 -25.59 -4.03
CA SER A 181 -6.28 -26.89 -3.35
C SER A 181 -5.15 -26.95 -2.31
N GLN A 182 -4.19 -26.01 -2.37
CA GLN A 182 -3.05 -25.88 -1.46
C GLN A 182 -3.28 -24.83 -0.35
N LYS A 183 -4.53 -24.65 0.09
CA LYS A 183 -4.88 -23.63 1.11
C LYS A 183 -3.99 -23.69 2.37
N ALA A 184 -3.60 -24.89 2.81
CA ALA A 184 -2.72 -25.08 3.97
C ALA A 184 -1.31 -24.48 3.77
N GLU A 185 -0.77 -24.56 2.55
CA GLU A 185 0.54 -23.99 2.21
C GLU A 185 0.53 -22.46 2.34
N TRP A 186 -0.55 -21.83 1.91
CA TRP A 186 -0.69 -20.38 1.96
C TRP A 186 -0.81 -19.82 3.37
N GLN A 187 -1.25 -20.61 4.35
CA GLN A 187 -1.39 -20.15 5.74
C GLN A 187 -0.05 -19.68 6.34
N SER A 188 1.07 -20.31 5.96
CA SER A 188 2.41 -19.88 6.40
C SER A 188 3.04 -18.80 5.53
N LYS A 189 2.52 -18.60 4.31
CA LYS A 189 3.08 -17.69 3.29
C LYS A 189 2.38 -16.33 3.24
N VAL A 190 1.20 -16.21 3.85
CA VAL A 190 0.41 -14.98 3.85
C VAL A 190 0.35 -14.39 5.25
N GLN A 191 0.62 -13.10 5.37
CA GLN A 191 0.35 -12.34 6.58
C GLN A 191 -0.77 -11.34 6.32
N ILE A 192 -1.92 -11.55 6.97
CA ILE A 192 -2.99 -10.57 6.98
C ILE A 192 -2.89 -9.73 8.25
N TRP A 193 -2.66 -8.44 8.08
CA TRP A 193 -2.62 -7.46 9.17
C TRP A 193 -3.98 -6.80 9.34
N GLN A 194 -4.15 -6.00 10.38
CA GLN A 194 -5.45 -5.36 10.65
C GLN A 194 -5.29 -3.87 10.95
N GLU A 195 -6.04 -3.04 10.24
CA GLU A 195 -6.25 -1.65 10.64
C GLU A 195 -7.24 -1.59 11.81
N VAL A 196 -6.86 -0.92 12.89
CA VAL A 196 -7.67 -0.72 14.09
C VAL A 196 -7.65 0.73 14.55
N ARG A 197 -8.72 1.16 15.24
CA ARG A 197 -8.73 2.46 15.90
C ARG A 197 -7.72 2.47 17.04
N TYR A 198 -6.87 3.49 17.05
CA TYR A 198 -5.95 3.74 18.13
C TYR A 198 -6.69 3.91 19.45
N ASN A 199 -6.18 3.24 20.47
CA ASN A 199 -6.63 3.35 21.84
C ASN A 199 -5.40 3.36 22.75
N SER A 200 -5.20 4.42 23.52
CA SER A 200 -4.03 4.57 24.40
C SER A 200 -3.95 3.50 25.49
N LYS A 201 -5.07 2.89 25.89
CA LYS A 201 -5.09 1.77 26.84
C LYS A 201 -4.56 0.49 26.20
N LEU A 202 -4.89 0.26 24.92
CA LEU A 202 -4.41 -0.91 24.17
C LEU A 202 -2.97 -0.73 23.68
N PHE A 203 -2.58 0.51 23.37
CA PHE A 203 -1.27 0.84 22.81
C PHE A 203 -0.58 1.96 23.60
N PRO A 204 -0.28 1.76 24.90
CA PRO A 204 0.26 2.81 25.77
C PRO A 204 1.65 3.31 25.33
N ASN A 205 2.41 2.47 24.63
CA ASN A 205 3.74 2.79 24.10
C ASN A 205 3.71 3.36 22.66
N VAL A 206 2.51 3.63 22.13
CA VAL A 206 2.32 4.18 20.80
C VAL A 206 1.83 5.60 20.95
N LYS A 207 2.59 6.56 20.43
CA LYS A 207 2.19 7.96 20.44
C LYS A 207 0.86 8.09 19.70
N SER A 208 -0.08 8.83 20.27
CA SER A 208 -1.39 9.00 19.64
C SER A 208 -1.26 9.54 18.21
N PRO A 209 -1.99 8.97 17.24
CA PRO A 209 -2.05 9.49 15.89
C PRO A 209 -2.96 10.72 15.78
N ASN A 210 -3.61 11.18 16.87
CA ASN A 210 -4.54 12.33 16.94
C ASN A 210 -3.92 13.64 16.44
N ARG A 211 -3.76 13.72 15.15
CA ARG A 211 -3.07 14.78 14.42
C ARG A 211 -3.99 15.35 13.32
N GLY A 212 -5.26 14.97 13.32
CA GLY A 212 -6.34 15.47 12.46
C GLY A 212 -7.74 15.08 12.99
N LYS A 213 -8.81 15.76 12.52
CA LYS A 213 -10.20 15.53 12.97
C LYS A 213 -10.88 14.32 12.32
N ARG A 214 -10.37 13.84 11.18
CA ARG A 214 -10.99 12.75 10.42
C ARG A 214 -10.70 11.39 11.05
N ARG A 215 -11.65 10.47 10.96
CA ARG A 215 -11.54 9.10 11.49
C ARG A 215 -10.31 8.34 10.95
N ALA A 216 -9.96 8.53 9.67
CA ALA A 216 -8.79 7.91 9.05
C ALA A 216 -7.46 8.26 9.74
N CYS A 217 -7.39 9.38 10.47
CA CYS A 217 -6.21 9.82 11.22
C CYS A 217 -6.06 9.16 12.57
N GLN A 218 -7.02 8.32 12.95
CA GLN A 218 -7.04 7.65 14.23
C GLN A 218 -6.75 6.16 14.08
N PHE A 219 -6.32 5.72 12.90
CA PHE A 219 -6.05 4.33 12.61
C PHE A 219 -4.56 4.01 12.69
N VAL A 220 -4.30 2.83 13.22
CA VAL A 220 -3.00 2.17 13.25
C VAL A 220 -3.18 0.80 12.63
N VAL A 221 -2.12 0.28 12.00
CA VAL A 221 -2.10 -1.13 11.61
C VAL A 221 -1.41 -1.92 12.72
N VAL A 222 -2.04 -3.03 13.10
CA VAL A 222 -1.53 -3.95 14.11
C VAL A 222 -1.16 -5.28 13.50
N VAL A 223 -0.14 -5.89 14.11
CA VAL A 223 0.34 -7.24 13.78
C VAL A 223 0.45 -8.07 15.07
N PRO A 224 0.18 -9.38 15.02
CA PRO A 224 0.49 -10.26 16.14
C PRO A 224 1.98 -10.22 16.47
N SER A 225 2.34 -10.22 17.76
CA SER A 225 3.73 -10.28 18.22
C SER A 225 3.93 -11.40 19.23
N LYS A 226 5.15 -11.94 19.31
CA LYS A 226 5.50 -12.95 20.33
C LYS A 226 5.63 -12.37 21.73
N LYS A 227 5.95 -11.07 21.86
CA LYS A 227 6.29 -10.42 23.14
C LYS A 227 5.18 -9.54 23.70
N LYS A 228 4.24 -9.12 22.86
CA LYS A 228 3.13 -8.22 23.20
C LYS A 228 1.88 -8.73 22.49
N PRO A 229 0.67 -8.43 22.99
CA PRO A 229 -0.55 -8.82 22.29
C PRO A 229 -0.55 -8.33 20.83
N TYR A 230 -0.02 -7.12 20.58
CA TYR A 230 0.16 -6.57 19.25
C TYR A 230 1.40 -5.67 19.14
N GLU A 231 1.96 -5.59 17.95
CA GLU A 231 2.87 -4.53 17.52
C GLU A 231 2.18 -3.58 16.53
N VAL A 232 2.60 -2.32 16.51
CA VAL A 232 2.05 -1.29 15.63
C VAL A 232 3.17 -0.81 14.70
N PRO A 233 3.37 -1.44 13.53
CA PRO A 233 4.44 -1.08 12.61
C PRO A 233 4.27 0.30 11.99
N PHE A 234 3.04 0.77 11.79
CA PHE A 234 2.79 2.07 11.17
C PHE A 234 1.40 2.65 11.51
N TYR A 235 1.27 3.96 11.31
CA TYR A 235 -0.01 4.66 11.30
C TYR A 235 -0.58 4.66 9.88
N SER A 236 -1.90 4.48 9.73
CA SER A 236 -2.53 4.41 8.40
C SER A 236 -2.39 5.70 7.60
N ARG A 237 -2.25 6.85 8.28
CA ARG A 237 -2.11 8.17 7.66
C ARG A 237 -1.13 9.04 8.47
N VAL A 238 -0.30 9.80 7.77
CA VAL A 238 0.67 10.74 8.34
C VAL A 238 0.02 12.09 8.61
N LYS A 239 0.51 12.78 9.64
CA LYS A 239 0.14 14.18 9.92
C LYS A 239 0.56 15.08 8.77
N GLY A 240 -0.31 16.02 8.44
CA GLY A 240 -0.10 17.01 7.37
C GLY A 240 -0.56 16.53 6.00
N SER A 241 -0.85 15.22 5.83
CA SER A 241 -1.53 14.73 4.63
C SER A 241 -2.92 15.35 4.48
N ARG A 242 -3.46 15.32 3.26
CA ARG A 242 -4.82 15.75 2.92
C ARG A 242 -5.89 15.18 3.85
N MET A 243 -5.67 13.95 4.31
CA MET A 243 -6.59 13.26 5.21
C MET A 243 -6.44 13.72 6.67
N CYS A 244 -5.24 14.17 7.07
CA CYS A 244 -4.86 14.36 8.47
C CYS A 244 -4.09 15.65 8.75
N GLY A 245 -4.75 16.78 8.48
CA GLY A 245 -4.31 18.14 8.84
C GLY A 245 -3.88 18.99 7.65
N GLY A 246 -3.91 18.44 6.42
CA GLY A 246 -3.62 19.15 5.18
C GLY A 246 -4.81 19.95 4.61
N ARG A 247 -4.64 20.53 3.41
CA ARG A 247 -5.51 21.57 2.83
C ARG A 247 -7.02 21.27 2.77
N ASP A 248 -7.43 20.01 2.83
CA ASP A 248 -8.83 19.61 2.74
C ASP A 248 -9.46 19.20 4.08
N THR A 249 -8.79 19.36 5.23
CA THR A 249 -9.37 18.93 6.50
C THR A 249 -10.65 19.64 6.91
N ASP A 250 -10.85 20.88 6.45
CA ASP A 250 -11.99 21.72 6.82
C ASP A 250 -13.03 21.91 5.69
N LYS A 251 -12.86 21.25 4.54
CA LYS A 251 -13.96 21.18 3.56
C LYS A 251 -15.10 20.38 4.17
N LYS A 252 -16.15 21.10 4.59
CA LYS A 252 -17.44 20.53 4.99
C LYS A 252 -17.90 19.59 3.86
N LYS A 253 -18.26 18.37 4.24
CA LYS A 253 -18.97 17.44 3.36
C LYS A 253 -20.29 18.05 2.91
#